data_AF-A0A8W8HLZ1-F1
#
_entry.id   AF-A0A8W8HLZ1-F1
#
_cell.length_a   1.000
_cell.length_b   1.000
_cell.length_c   1.000
_cell.angle_alpha   90.00
_cell.angle_beta   90.00
_cell.angle_gamma   90.00
#
_symmetry.space_group_name_H-M   'P 1'
#
loop_
_entity.id
_entity.type
_entity.pdbx_description
1 polymer ?
#
loop_
_entity_poly.entity_id
_entity_poly.type
_entity_poly.pdbx_seq_one_letter_code
_entity_poly.pdbx_strand_id
1 'polypeptide(L)'
;MEDLDKTKSLLDQLNVGIITYLGKKNGVCKVDLDQRTPADRHAVLMWEQRNTCFLPEDLKNFYLTTDGYKLTWCVKMDNGPIPLGKLHINKLSQLTRIGGSIAPSHVNPTLADLDGDSDTEDPVSGQEKPTFDNRCKVFELDPCDGYGRVCLVYKESRTGMSYFDANEIFDGKYTSELVRFGMTFSSYLW
;
A
#
# COMPACT_ATOMS: atom_id res chain seq x y z
N MET A 1 4.87 6.40 -23.57
CA MET A 1 4.10 5.27 -24.13
C MET A 1 4.96 4.02 -24.09
N GLU A 2 6.18 4.07 -24.64
CA GLU A 2 7.14 2.96 -24.59
C GLU A 2 7.44 2.43 -23.17
N ASP A 3 7.56 3.31 -22.16
CA ASP A 3 7.85 2.88 -20.79
C ASP A 3 6.67 2.18 -20.10
N LEU A 4 5.43 2.57 -20.42
CA LEU A 4 4.24 1.93 -19.86
C LEU A 4 4.05 0.53 -20.46
N ASP A 5 4.34 0.37 -21.76
CA ASP A 5 4.32 -0.94 -22.42
C ASP A 5 5.38 -1.88 -21.84
N LYS A 6 6.57 -1.36 -21.51
CA LYS A 6 7.61 -2.09 -20.78
C LYS A 6 7.12 -2.52 -19.39
N THR A 7 6.53 -1.60 -18.61
CA THR A 7 5.98 -1.93 -17.28
C THR A 7 4.89 -2.99 -17.34
N LYS A 8 4.01 -2.92 -18.34
CA LYS A 8 2.98 -3.93 -18.57
C LYS A 8 3.59 -5.31 -18.87
N SER A 9 4.58 -5.36 -19.75
CA SER A 9 5.30 -6.61 -20.07
C SER A 9 5.99 -7.20 -18.83
N LEU A 10 6.61 -6.36 -18.00
CA LEU A 10 7.23 -6.80 -16.74
C LEU A 10 6.19 -7.37 -15.77
N LEU A 11 5.01 -6.73 -15.65
CA LEU A 11 3.92 -7.22 -14.82
C LEU A 11 3.41 -8.57 -15.30
N ASP A 12 3.23 -8.75 -16.62
CA ASP A 12 2.80 -10.02 -17.20
C ASP A 12 3.83 -11.14 -16.95
N GLN A 13 5.12 -10.85 -17.11
CA GLN A 13 6.20 -11.80 -16.79
C GLN A 13 6.21 -12.18 -15.30
N LEU A 14 6.02 -11.20 -14.42
CA LEU A 14 5.92 -11.43 -12.97
C LEU A 14 4.70 -12.29 -12.62
N ASN A 15 3.55 -12.01 -13.21
CA ASN A 15 2.32 -12.80 -13.02
C ASN A 15 2.53 -14.26 -13.43
N VAL A 16 3.07 -14.49 -14.62
CA VAL A 16 3.38 -15.85 -15.10
C VAL A 16 4.38 -16.53 -14.18
N GLY A 17 5.42 -15.81 -13.74
CA GLY A 17 6.44 -16.32 -12.83
C GLY A 17 5.86 -16.79 -11.50
N ILE A 18 5.04 -15.96 -10.85
CA ILE A 18 4.44 -16.28 -9.56
C ILE A 18 3.43 -17.43 -9.68
N ILE A 19 2.54 -17.38 -10.68
CA ILE A 19 1.56 -18.45 -10.90
C ILE A 19 2.26 -19.79 -11.17
N THR A 20 3.30 -19.77 -12.01
CA THR A 20 4.10 -20.97 -12.32
C THR A 20 4.82 -21.49 -11.09
N TYR A 21 5.38 -20.61 -10.26
CA TYR A 21 6.05 -21.00 -9.03
C TYR A 21 5.07 -21.65 -8.04
N LEU A 22 3.91 -21.02 -7.80
CA LEU A 22 2.87 -21.54 -6.92
C LEU A 22 2.30 -22.88 -7.42
N GLY A 23 2.09 -23.01 -8.73
CA GLY A 23 1.58 -24.24 -9.35
C GLY A 23 2.52 -25.45 -9.20
N LYS A 24 3.82 -25.22 -8.97
CA LYS A 24 4.81 -26.30 -8.72
C LYS A 24 4.84 -26.77 -7.26
N LYS A 25 4.21 -26.05 -6.33
CA LYS A 25 4.24 -26.39 -4.91
C LYS A 25 3.20 -27.46 -4.57
N ASN A 26 3.65 -28.53 -3.94
CA ASN A 26 2.77 -29.58 -3.44
C ASN A 26 1.75 -28.99 -2.45
N GLY A 27 0.49 -29.40 -2.60
CA GLY A 27 -0.61 -28.91 -1.77
C GLY A 27 -1.20 -27.57 -2.24
N VAL A 28 -0.49 -26.72 -2.98
CA VAL A 28 -1.08 -25.46 -3.47
C VAL A 28 -2.14 -25.76 -4.54
N CYS A 29 -3.26 -25.04 -4.48
CA CYS A 29 -4.36 -25.15 -5.42
C CYS A 29 -5.15 -23.84 -5.51
N LYS A 30 -6.09 -23.75 -6.46
CA LYS A 30 -6.96 -22.58 -6.68
C LYS A 30 -6.16 -21.28 -6.71
N VAL A 31 -5.08 -21.26 -7.49
CA VAL A 31 -4.33 -20.04 -7.78
C VAL A 31 -5.19 -19.19 -8.71
N ASP A 32 -5.60 -18.02 -8.26
CA ASP A 32 -6.51 -17.13 -8.96
C ASP A 32 -5.91 -15.73 -9.04
N LEU A 33 -5.74 -15.23 -10.26
CA LEU A 33 -5.27 -13.88 -10.56
C LEU A 33 -6.44 -13.07 -11.13
N ASP A 34 -6.85 -12.04 -10.41
CA ASP A 34 -7.81 -11.04 -10.85
C ASP A 34 -7.09 -10.06 -11.79
N GLN A 35 -7.11 -10.34 -13.08
CA GLN A 35 -6.56 -9.44 -14.09
C GLN A 35 -7.44 -8.19 -14.22
N ARG A 36 -6.82 -7.03 -14.02
CA ARG A 36 -7.52 -5.74 -14.04
C ARG A 36 -7.04 -4.87 -15.20
N THR A 37 -7.94 -4.04 -15.69
CA THR A 37 -7.61 -3.02 -16.67
C THR A 37 -6.86 -1.87 -16.00
N PRO A 38 -6.02 -1.13 -16.75
CA PRO A 38 -5.49 0.15 -16.30
C PRO A 38 -6.56 1.09 -15.72
N ALA A 39 -6.17 1.88 -14.73
CA ALA A 39 -6.97 3.02 -14.31
C ALA A 39 -6.96 4.10 -15.39
N ASP A 40 -8.07 4.81 -15.51
CA ASP A 40 -8.14 5.97 -16.40
C ASP A 40 -7.25 7.10 -15.87
N ARG A 41 -6.50 7.77 -16.77
CA ARG A 41 -5.58 8.86 -16.38
C ARG A 41 -6.32 10.00 -15.70
N HIS A 42 -7.54 10.31 -16.13
CA HIS A 42 -8.38 11.31 -15.47
C HIS A 42 -8.83 10.83 -14.09
N ALA A 43 -9.12 9.54 -13.89
CA ALA A 43 -9.43 9.00 -12.57
C ALA A 43 -8.26 9.18 -11.58
N VAL A 44 -7.02 8.97 -12.03
CA VAL A 44 -5.80 9.27 -11.25
C VAL A 44 -5.72 10.75 -10.88
N LEU A 45 -5.86 11.64 -11.85
CA LEU A 45 -5.83 13.09 -11.61
C LEU A 45 -6.93 13.53 -10.65
N MET A 46 -8.14 12.99 -10.79
CA MET A 46 -9.27 13.27 -9.92
C MET A 46 -9.02 12.78 -8.49
N TRP A 47 -8.38 11.61 -8.33
CA TRP A 47 -7.98 11.12 -7.01
C TRP A 47 -6.95 12.06 -6.37
N GLU A 48 -5.94 12.50 -7.11
CA GLU A 48 -4.91 13.42 -6.60
C GLU A 48 -5.49 14.79 -6.21
N GLN A 49 -6.37 15.35 -7.06
CA GLN A 49 -7.07 16.60 -6.77
C GLN A 49 -7.98 16.49 -5.55
N ARG A 50 -8.78 15.42 -5.45
CA ARG A 50 -9.69 15.19 -4.33
C ARG A 50 -8.96 15.08 -3.00
N ASN A 51 -7.79 14.43 -3.00
CA ASN A 51 -7.03 14.17 -1.79
C ASN A 51 -5.95 15.22 -1.50
N THR A 52 -5.77 16.20 -2.38
CA THR A 52 -4.76 17.27 -2.26
C THR A 52 -3.34 16.73 -2.05
N CYS A 53 -3.01 15.65 -2.76
CA CYS A 53 -1.70 15.00 -2.75
C CYS A 53 -1.45 14.25 -4.06
N PHE A 54 -0.19 14.08 -4.44
CA PHE A 54 0.20 13.33 -5.64
C PHE A 54 0.57 11.89 -5.28
N LEU A 55 0.17 10.93 -6.10
CA LEU A 55 0.67 9.56 -5.98
C LEU A 55 2.17 9.54 -6.27
N PRO A 56 2.97 8.73 -5.54
CA PRO A 56 4.33 8.42 -5.94
C PRO A 56 4.36 7.94 -7.39
N GLU A 57 5.38 8.32 -8.14
CA GLU A 57 5.43 8.07 -9.59
C GLU A 57 5.33 6.57 -9.92
N ASP A 58 5.99 5.71 -9.14
CA ASP A 58 5.90 4.26 -9.29
C ASP A 58 4.47 3.73 -9.07
N LEU A 59 3.77 4.25 -8.06
CA LEU A 59 2.40 3.85 -7.74
C LEU A 59 1.40 4.38 -8.78
N LYS A 60 1.63 5.60 -9.28
CA LYS A 60 0.89 6.18 -10.41
C LYS A 60 1.04 5.33 -11.66
N ASN A 61 2.27 5.00 -12.03
CA ASN A 61 2.58 4.15 -13.18
C ASN A 61 2.01 2.74 -13.01
N PHE A 62 2.02 2.21 -11.79
CA PHE A 62 1.33 0.97 -11.46
C PHE A 62 -0.18 1.06 -11.75
N TYR A 63 -0.89 2.08 -11.25
CA TYR A 63 -2.33 2.25 -11.52
C TYR A 63 -2.64 2.48 -13.01
N LEU A 64 -1.76 3.18 -13.72
CA LEU A 64 -1.86 3.35 -15.18
C LEU A 64 -1.52 2.07 -15.96
N THR A 65 -0.97 1.04 -15.30
CA THR A 65 -0.73 -0.29 -15.86
C THR A 65 -1.86 -1.27 -15.49
N THR A 66 -2.36 -1.21 -14.24
CA THR A 66 -3.41 -2.06 -13.69
C THR A 66 -4.11 -1.36 -12.51
N ASP A 67 -5.45 -1.32 -12.49
CA ASP A 67 -6.20 -0.68 -11.39
C ASP A 67 -6.24 -1.58 -10.14
N GLY A 68 -5.13 -1.61 -9.40
CA GLY A 68 -4.90 -2.51 -8.27
C GLY A 68 -4.47 -3.91 -8.71
N TYR A 69 -4.33 -4.81 -7.75
CA TYR A 69 -3.83 -6.16 -7.97
C TYR A 69 -4.46 -7.13 -6.98
N LYS A 70 -4.81 -8.34 -7.41
CA LYS A 70 -5.24 -9.40 -6.50
C LYS A 70 -4.86 -10.77 -7.04
N LEU A 71 -3.99 -11.46 -6.31
CA LEU A 71 -3.63 -12.86 -6.53
C LEU A 71 -3.95 -13.63 -5.26
N THR A 72 -4.69 -14.73 -5.35
CA THR A 72 -5.00 -15.60 -4.20
C THR A 72 -4.63 -17.04 -4.49
N TRP A 73 -4.35 -17.81 -3.43
CA TRP A 73 -4.16 -19.26 -3.53
C TRP A 73 -4.62 -19.96 -2.26
N CYS A 74 -5.02 -21.22 -2.45
CA CYS A 74 -5.42 -22.13 -1.39
C CYS A 74 -4.38 -23.25 -1.23
N VAL A 75 -4.49 -23.99 -0.13
CA VAL A 75 -3.85 -25.29 0.07
C VAL A 75 -4.89 -26.39 0.18
N LYS A 76 -4.61 -27.54 -0.42
CA LYS A 76 -5.41 -28.75 -0.31
C LYS A 76 -5.23 -29.33 1.09
N MET A 77 -6.34 -29.48 1.80
CA MET A 77 -6.43 -30.24 3.04
C MET A 77 -7.50 -31.33 2.86
N ASP A 78 -7.53 -32.32 3.75
CA ASP A 78 -8.48 -33.44 3.69
C ASP A 78 -9.93 -32.96 3.74
N ASN A 79 -10.19 -31.88 4.49
CA ASN A 79 -11.51 -31.25 4.63
C ASN A 79 -11.84 -30.25 3.50
N GLY A 80 -11.01 -30.19 2.45
CA GLY A 80 -11.16 -29.28 1.32
C GLY A 80 -10.09 -28.19 1.24
N PRO A 81 -10.14 -27.34 0.20
CA PRO A 81 -9.16 -26.29 -0.01
C PRO A 81 -9.32 -25.14 0.99
N ILE A 82 -8.25 -24.79 1.71
CA ILE A 82 -8.19 -23.70 2.68
C ILE A 82 -7.44 -22.51 2.07
N PRO A 83 -7.98 -21.27 2.12
CA PRO A 83 -7.25 -20.08 1.70
C PRO A 83 -5.95 -19.93 2.49
N LEU A 84 -4.82 -19.80 1.81
CA LEU A 84 -3.51 -19.69 2.48
C LEU A 84 -2.89 -18.31 2.28
N GLY A 85 -2.97 -17.76 1.07
CA GLY A 85 -2.25 -16.53 0.78
C GLY A 85 -2.94 -15.66 -0.26
N LYS A 86 -2.60 -14.38 -0.16
CA LYS A 86 -3.15 -13.29 -0.95
C LYS A 86 -2.07 -12.23 -1.14
N LEU A 87 -1.90 -11.79 -2.38
CA LEU A 87 -1.23 -10.53 -2.72
C LEU A 87 -2.32 -9.58 -3.16
N HIS A 88 -2.43 -8.42 -2.51
CA HIS A 88 -3.52 -7.50 -2.77
C HIS A 88 -3.04 -6.05 -2.75
N ILE A 89 -3.51 -5.28 -3.73
CA ILE A 89 -3.46 -3.83 -3.77
C ILE A 89 -4.86 -3.38 -4.18
N ASN A 90 -5.46 -2.50 -3.36
CA ASN A 90 -6.75 -1.90 -3.59
C ASN A 90 -6.82 -1.20 -4.94
N LYS A 91 -8.02 -1.09 -5.50
CA LYS A 91 -8.26 -0.21 -6.65
C LYS A 91 -8.02 1.24 -6.23
N LEU A 92 -7.72 2.12 -7.19
CA LEU A 92 -7.59 3.55 -6.93
C LEU A 92 -8.85 4.12 -6.25
N SER A 93 -10.03 3.66 -6.69
CA SER A 93 -11.33 4.05 -6.10
C SER A 93 -11.52 3.59 -4.64
N GLN A 94 -10.75 2.59 -4.21
CA GLN A 94 -10.76 2.04 -2.85
C GLN A 94 -9.62 2.59 -1.98
N LEU A 95 -8.75 3.42 -2.57
CA LEU A 95 -7.66 4.09 -1.86
C LEU A 95 -8.21 5.25 -1.02
N THR A 96 -8.77 4.88 0.13
CA THR A 96 -9.45 5.78 1.06
C THR A 96 -8.51 6.23 2.18
N ARG A 97 -8.73 7.45 2.68
CA ARG A 97 -7.96 7.99 3.81
C ARG A 97 -8.33 7.24 5.09
N ILE A 98 -7.33 6.76 5.81
CA ILE A 98 -7.46 6.16 7.14
C ILE A 98 -7.06 7.22 8.18
N GLY A 99 -7.89 7.41 9.21
CA GLY A 99 -7.65 8.42 10.25
C GLY A 99 -8.04 9.85 9.85
N GLY A 100 -8.09 10.75 10.83
CA GLY A 100 -8.52 12.15 10.67
C GLY A 100 -10.02 12.41 10.83
N SER A 101 -10.83 11.39 11.14
CA SER A 101 -12.21 11.55 11.61
C SER A 101 -12.26 11.25 13.11
N ILE A 102 -12.76 12.21 13.90
CA ILE A 102 -12.90 12.16 15.37
C ILE A 102 -14.07 11.23 15.77
N ALA A 103 -14.32 10.15 15.03
CA ALA A 103 -15.36 9.20 15.39
C ALA A 103 -14.75 8.16 16.34
N PRO A 104 -15.27 8.04 17.58
CA PRO A 104 -14.76 7.09 18.55
C PRO A 104 -15.24 5.69 18.18
N SER A 105 -14.48 4.95 17.37
CA SER A 105 -14.77 3.54 17.15
C SER A 105 -14.14 2.71 18.27
N HIS A 106 -14.88 2.55 19.37
CA HIS A 106 -14.50 1.84 20.61
C HIS A 106 -14.30 0.31 20.48
N VAL A 107 -13.91 -0.22 19.32
CA VAL A 107 -13.76 -1.67 19.13
C VAL A 107 -12.53 -2.10 18.34
N ASN A 108 -11.83 -1.19 17.66
CA ASN A 108 -10.65 -1.53 16.86
C ASN A 108 -9.51 -0.53 17.12
N PRO A 109 -8.25 -1.01 17.17
CA PRO A 109 -7.09 -0.14 17.27
C PRO A 109 -7.07 0.85 16.10
N THR A 110 -6.93 2.12 16.45
CA THR A 110 -6.86 3.28 15.56
C THR A 110 -5.41 3.68 15.33
N LEU A 111 -5.16 4.56 14.34
CA LEU A 111 -3.82 5.12 14.14
C LEU A 111 -3.33 5.90 15.37
N ALA A 112 -4.25 6.48 16.15
CA ALA A 112 -3.92 7.18 17.39
C ALA A 112 -3.34 6.26 18.47
N ASP A 113 -3.59 4.95 18.42
CA ASP A 113 -2.98 3.98 19.35
C ASP A 113 -1.51 3.69 19.02
N LEU A 114 -1.05 4.03 17.80
CA LEU A 114 0.36 3.97 17.40
C LEU A 114 1.13 5.24 17.79
N ASP A 115 0.42 6.33 18.08
CA ASP A 115 1.00 7.62 18.52
C ASP A 115 1.40 7.62 20.02
N GLY A 116 1.50 6.44 20.65
CA GLY A 116 1.96 6.27 22.02
C GLY A 116 3.44 6.65 22.20
N ASP A 117 3.67 7.69 23.00
CA ASP A 117 4.95 8.33 23.37
C ASP A 117 5.74 8.96 22.21
N SER A 118 5.30 10.17 21.80
CA SER A 118 6.10 11.09 20.97
C SER A 118 7.05 11.97 21.79
N ASP A 119 7.60 11.45 22.90
CA ASP A 119 8.63 12.12 23.71
C ASP A 119 9.94 11.34 23.66
N THR A 120 10.55 11.22 22.48
CA THR A 120 12.01 11.08 22.36
C THR A 120 12.41 11.37 20.93
N GLU A 121 13.06 12.51 20.71
CA GLU A 121 14.03 12.62 19.61
C GLU A 121 14.99 11.43 19.75
N ASP A 122 15.21 10.67 18.68
CA ASP A 122 16.19 9.58 18.70
C ASP A 122 17.58 10.23 18.76
N PRO A 123 18.29 10.22 19.92
CA PRO A 123 19.42 11.14 20.16
C PRO A 123 20.62 10.90 19.23
N VAL A 124 20.58 9.81 18.47
CA VAL A 124 21.67 9.30 17.64
C VAL A 124 21.47 9.62 16.15
N SER A 125 20.24 9.75 15.66
CA SER A 125 19.97 9.91 14.21
C SER A 125 19.51 11.31 13.83
N GLY A 126 18.92 12.09 14.75
CA GLY A 126 18.29 13.37 14.42
C GLY A 126 17.13 13.26 13.43
N GLN A 127 16.67 12.04 13.11
CA GLN A 127 15.54 11.81 12.23
C GLN A 127 14.25 11.75 13.04
N GLU A 128 13.29 12.60 12.67
CA GLU A 128 11.95 12.61 13.28
C GLU A 128 11.25 11.27 12.98
N LYS A 129 10.95 10.50 14.04
CA LYS A 129 10.17 9.26 13.96
C LYS A 129 8.88 9.55 13.17
N PRO A 130 8.46 8.68 12.23
CA PRO A 130 7.21 8.88 11.50
C PRO A 130 6.03 8.94 12.49
N THR A 131 5.32 10.06 12.50
CA THR A 131 4.11 10.29 13.29
C THR A 131 2.87 9.94 12.47
N PHE A 132 1.80 9.50 13.13
CA PHE A 132 0.52 9.15 12.46
C PHE A 132 -0.63 10.07 12.89
N ASP A 133 -0.28 11.26 13.38
CA ASP A 133 -1.22 12.26 13.84
C ASP A 133 -1.87 13.04 12.67
N ASN A 134 -2.65 14.07 13.03
CA ASN A 134 -3.39 14.91 12.08
C ASN A 134 -2.50 15.64 11.05
N ARG A 135 -1.17 15.63 11.21
CA ARG A 135 -0.19 16.16 10.24
C ARG A 135 0.10 15.16 9.12
N CYS A 136 -0.53 13.99 9.11
CA CYS A 136 -0.35 12.99 8.06
C CYS A 136 -1.62 12.69 7.26
N LYS A 137 -1.41 12.36 5.97
CA LYS A 137 -2.44 11.75 5.12
C LYS A 137 -2.05 10.29 4.91
N VAL A 138 -2.87 9.39 5.43
CA VAL A 138 -2.64 7.94 5.36
C VAL A 138 -3.72 7.32 4.47
N PHE A 139 -3.34 6.53 3.47
CA PHE A 139 -4.26 5.87 2.55
C PHE A 139 -4.05 4.35 2.55
N GLU A 140 -5.13 3.57 2.55
CA GLU A 140 -5.05 2.10 2.62
C GLU A 140 -4.76 1.45 1.27
N LEU A 141 -3.59 0.82 1.12
CA LEU A 141 -3.24 0.02 -0.05
C LEU A 141 -3.74 -1.43 0.06
N ASP A 142 -3.60 -2.04 1.24
CA ASP A 142 -4.09 -3.40 1.50
C ASP A 142 -4.63 -3.50 2.94
N PRO A 143 -5.90 -3.90 3.14
CA PRO A 143 -6.44 -4.15 4.48
C PRO A 143 -5.95 -5.46 5.11
N CYS A 144 -5.15 -6.28 4.42
CA CYS A 144 -4.57 -7.55 4.86
C CYS A 144 -5.55 -8.46 5.62
N ASP A 145 -6.83 -8.50 5.19
CA ASP A 145 -7.92 -9.25 5.83
C ASP A 145 -8.13 -8.94 7.32
N GLY A 146 -7.79 -7.73 7.76
CA GLY A 146 -7.93 -7.27 9.14
C GLY A 146 -6.78 -7.68 10.07
N TYR A 147 -5.81 -8.46 9.59
CA TYR A 147 -4.63 -8.85 10.38
C TYR A 147 -3.51 -7.81 10.40
N GLY A 148 -3.65 -6.75 9.60
CA GLY A 148 -2.68 -5.68 9.44
C GLY A 148 -3.15 -4.72 8.35
N ARG A 149 -2.35 -3.71 8.04
CA ARG A 149 -2.62 -2.78 6.93
C ARG A 149 -1.32 -2.39 6.26
N VAL A 150 -1.36 -2.27 4.93
CA VAL A 150 -0.32 -1.60 4.15
C VAL A 150 -0.86 -0.23 3.77
N CYS A 151 -0.12 0.82 4.10
CA CYS A 151 -0.58 2.19 3.90
C CYS A 151 0.44 3.03 3.14
N LEU A 152 -0.08 3.98 2.38
CA LEU A 152 0.67 5.10 1.82
C LEU A 152 0.56 6.29 2.76
N VAL A 153 1.70 6.80 3.23
CA VAL A 153 1.76 7.87 4.24
C VAL A 153 2.43 9.10 3.66
N TYR A 154 1.77 10.25 3.76
CA TYR A 154 2.32 11.57 3.45
C TYR A 154 2.45 12.39 4.72
N LYS A 155 3.63 12.96 4.97
CA LYS A 155 3.85 13.97 6.00
C LYS A 155 3.48 15.35 5.44
N GLU A 156 2.62 16.10 6.12
CA GLU A 156 2.24 17.46 5.74
C GLU A 156 3.28 18.44 6.29
N SER A 157 3.96 19.19 5.42
CA SER A 157 4.96 20.19 5.84
C SER A 157 4.27 21.37 6.50
N ARG A 158 4.81 21.86 7.64
CA ARG A 158 4.28 23.02 8.38
C ARG A 158 4.40 24.34 7.62
N THR A 159 5.03 24.35 6.45
CA THR A 159 5.12 25.51 5.56
C THR A 159 3.82 25.60 4.78
N GLY A 160 2.91 26.45 5.27
CA GLY A 160 1.68 26.80 4.57
C GLY A 160 1.94 27.10 3.10
N MET A 161 1.11 26.51 2.25
CA MET A 161 1.13 26.64 0.80
C MET A 161 1.58 28.02 0.31
N SER A 162 2.72 28.06 -0.37
CA SER A 162 3.01 29.10 -1.36
C SER A 162 3.82 28.47 -2.48
N TYR A 163 3.11 28.17 -3.57
CA TYR A 163 3.61 27.66 -4.86
C TYR A 163 4.28 26.28 -4.85
N PHE A 164 3.61 25.34 -5.52
CA PHE A 164 4.17 24.05 -5.92
C PHE A 164 5.30 24.28 -6.93
N ASP A 165 6.54 24.24 -6.47
CA ASP A 165 7.70 24.20 -7.35
C ASP A 165 7.98 22.74 -7.73
N ALA A 166 7.83 22.41 -9.02
CA ALA A 166 8.11 21.08 -9.56
C ALA A 166 9.58 20.66 -9.37
N ASN A 167 10.47 21.60 -9.08
CA ASN A 167 11.88 21.33 -8.83
C ASN A 167 12.15 20.76 -7.43
N GLU A 168 11.27 20.95 -6.44
CA GLU A 168 11.46 20.40 -5.09
C GLU A 168 11.13 18.89 -4.98
N ILE A 169 10.45 18.32 -5.98
CA ILE A 169 10.16 16.89 -6.07
C ILE A 169 11.43 16.09 -6.39
N PHE A 170 12.36 16.68 -7.15
CA PHE A 170 13.61 16.01 -7.55
C PHE A 170 14.65 15.94 -6.42
N ASP A 171 14.45 16.68 -5.33
CA ASP A 171 15.42 16.78 -4.22
C ASP A 171 15.15 15.80 -3.07
N GLY A 172 14.23 14.83 -3.26
CA GLY A 172 14.01 13.75 -2.30
C GLY A 172 13.48 14.20 -0.93
N LYS A 173 12.97 15.43 -0.80
CA LYS A 173 12.40 15.95 0.46
C LYS A 173 10.97 15.47 0.77
N TYR A 174 10.27 14.93 -0.23
CA TYR A 174 8.96 14.29 -0.07
C TYR A 174 9.09 12.79 -0.31
N THR A 175 10.02 12.13 0.36
CA THR A 175 10.12 10.67 0.32
C THR A 175 8.90 10.08 1.04
N SER A 176 8.05 9.39 0.29
CA SER A 176 7.09 8.47 0.88
C SER A 176 7.89 7.35 1.55
N GLU A 177 7.94 7.32 2.87
CA GLU A 177 8.43 6.14 3.58
C GLU A 177 7.38 5.03 3.43
N LEU A 178 7.73 3.97 2.69
CA LEU A 178 7.04 2.69 2.80
C LEU A 178 7.37 2.12 4.19
N VAL A 179 6.59 2.51 5.20
CA VAL A 179 6.72 1.94 6.55
C VAL A 179 6.16 0.52 6.50
N ARG A 180 7.08 -0.45 6.38
CA ARG A 180 6.76 -1.88 6.57
C ARG A 180 6.57 -2.12 8.07
N PHE A 181 5.33 -2.33 8.51
CA PHE A 181 5.09 -2.90 9.83
C PHE A 181 5.47 -4.39 9.81
N GLY A 182 6.37 -4.76 10.72
CA GLY A 182 6.98 -6.07 10.78
C GLY A 182 5.96 -7.18 10.99
N MET A 183 5.93 -8.13 10.06
CA MET A 183 5.44 -9.47 10.36
C MET A 183 6.52 -10.16 11.20
N THR A 184 6.36 -10.17 12.52
CA THR A 184 7.00 -11.19 13.34
C THR A 184 6.26 -12.49 13.01
N PHE A 185 6.84 -13.33 12.15
CA PHE A 185 6.45 -14.73 12.10
C PHE A 185 6.88 -15.34 13.45
N SER A 186 5.94 -15.41 14.37
CA SER A 186 6.06 -16.34 15.50
C SER A 186 5.92 -17.74 14.91
N SER A 187 7.05 -18.33 14.53
CA SER A 187 7.16 -19.76 14.27
C SER A 187 7.07 -20.50 15.60
N TYR A 188 5.87 -20.57 16.16
CA TYR A 188 5.54 -21.49 17.22
C TYR A 188 4.13 -22.01 16.98
N LEU A 189 4.05 -23.16 16.31
CA LEU A 189 3.12 -24.22 16.70
C LEU A 189 3.51 -25.50 15.94
N TRP A 190 3.57 -26.57 16.72
CA TRP A 190 4.02 -27.92 16.43
C TRP A 190 3.15 -28.62 15.39
#